data_AF-A0A7K3DKJ2-F1
#
_entry.id   AF-A0A7K3DKJ2-F1
#
_cell.length_a   1.000
_cell.length_b   1.000
_cell.length_c   1.000
_cell.angle_alpha   90.00
_cell.angle_beta   90.00
_cell.angle_gamma   90.00
#
_symmetry.space_group_name_H-M   'P 1'
#
loop_
_entity.id
_entity.type
_entity.pdbx_description
1 polymer ?
#
loop_
_entity_poly.entity_id
_entity_poly.type
_entity_poly.pdbx_seq_one_letter_code
_entity_poly.pdbx_strand_id
1 'polypeptide(L)'
;LGIGADLGAWSDGQRAEAAEWVARYKDVRDIVHHGETHLLNSPDDPTCGVQSIAPDGSRVVVGALHTGRLDGAPLVPGRPDRLRLRGIDPAARYRDEAAGTEYSGAYLRHTGLGFPWTTDHDAELVVLRRL
;
A
#
# COMPACT_ATOMS: atom_id res chain seq x y z
N LEU A 1 3.03 -11.99 -9.08
CA LEU A 1 1.55 -12.14 -9.13
C LEU A 1 1.20 -13.31 -10.03
N GLY A 2 0.33 -14.20 -9.55
CA GLY A 2 -0.31 -15.25 -10.35
C GLY A 2 -1.78 -15.33 -9.94
N ILE A 3 -2.65 -15.73 -10.88
CA ILE A 3 -4.09 -15.88 -10.63
C ILE A 3 -4.40 -17.39 -10.61
N GLY A 4 -4.89 -17.88 -9.47
CA GLY A 4 -5.24 -19.28 -9.26
C GLY A 4 -6.75 -19.53 -9.34
N ALA A 5 -7.42 -19.06 -10.39
CA ALA A 5 -8.88 -19.18 -10.57
C ALA A 5 -9.22 -19.70 -11.98
N ASP A 6 -10.43 -20.25 -12.14
CA ASP A 6 -10.98 -20.60 -13.46
C ASP A 6 -11.42 -19.33 -14.20
N LEU A 7 -10.53 -18.80 -15.04
CA LEU A 7 -10.78 -17.60 -15.84
C LEU A 7 -11.89 -17.78 -16.88
N GLY A 8 -12.22 -19.02 -17.25
CA GLY A 8 -13.30 -19.32 -18.19
C GLY A 8 -14.69 -18.97 -17.63
N ALA A 9 -14.85 -19.10 -16.31
CA ALA A 9 -16.09 -18.80 -15.61
C ALA A 9 -16.29 -17.32 -15.27
N TRP A 10 -15.29 -16.46 -15.52
CA TRP A 10 -15.36 -15.05 -15.17
C TRP A 10 -16.28 -14.26 -16.09
N SER A 11 -16.89 -13.22 -15.55
CA SER A 11 -17.53 -12.17 -16.34
C SER A 11 -16.48 -11.25 -16.98
N ASP A 12 -16.90 -10.47 -17.97
CA ASP A 12 -16.01 -9.50 -18.62
C ASP A 12 -15.55 -8.41 -17.65
N GLY A 13 -16.40 -8.03 -16.68
CA GLY A 13 -16.03 -7.11 -15.60
C GLY A 13 -14.90 -7.65 -14.72
N GLN A 14 -14.99 -8.92 -14.30
CA GLN A 14 -13.93 -9.58 -13.51
C GLN A 14 -12.62 -9.69 -14.29
N ARG A 15 -12.70 -9.99 -15.61
CA ARG A 15 -11.51 -10.03 -16.47
C ARG A 15 -10.88 -8.66 -16.65
N ALA A 16 -11.68 -7.61 -16.82
CA ALA A 16 -11.20 -6.24 -16.91
C ALA A 16 -10.50 -5.80 -15.62
N GLU A 17 -11.13 -6.03 -14.47
CA GLU A 17 -10.56 -5.73 -13.15
C GLU A 17 -9.23 -6.46 -12.94
N ALA A 18 -9.16 -7.75 -13.24
CA ALA A 18 -7.92 -8.50 -13.13
C ALA A 18 -6.82 -7.97 -14.06
N ALA A 19 -7.17 -7.50 -15.26
CA ALA A 19 -6.22 -6.87 -16.17
C ALA A 19 -5.64 -5.58 -15.58
N GLU A 20 -6.44 -4.77 -14.90
CA GLU A 20 -5.99 -3.58 -14.16
C GLU A 20 -5.01 -3.94 -13.05
N TRP A 21 -5.32 -4.96 -12.24
CA TRP A 21 -4.42 -5.45 -11.20
C TRP A 21 -3.10 -6.01 -11.75
N VAL A 22 -3.15 -6.73 -12.87
CA VAL A 22 -1.95 -7.23 -13.56
C VAL A 22 -1.11 -6.08 -14.08
N ALA A 23 -1.73 -5.05 -14.66
CA ALA A 23 -1.03 -3.86 -15.14
C ALA A 23 -0.37 -3.11 -13.97
N ARG A 24 -1.11 -2.90 -12.87
CA ARG A 24 -0.59 -2.25 -11.65
C ARG A 24 0.58 -3.01 -11.06
N TYR A 25 0.51 -4.34 -10.97
CA TYR A 25 1.64 -5.16 -10.51
C TYR A 25 2.85 -5.03 -11.43
N LYS A 26 2.64 -5.04 -12.76
CA LYS A 26 3.76 -4.90 -13.72
C LYS A 26 4.47 -3.56 -13.58
N ASP A 27 3.75 -2.47 -13.29
CA ASP A 27 4.33 -1.15 -13.06
C ASP A 27 5.28 -1.10 -11.85
N VAL A 28 4.94 -1.80 -10.77
CA VAL A 28 5.73 -1.79 -9.52
C VAL A 28 6.64 -3.00 -9.36
N ARG A 29 6.57 -3.97 -10.28
CA ARG A 29 7.21 -5.29 -10.16
C ARG A 29 8.69 -5.19 -9.82
N ASP A 30 9.44 -4.35 -10.52
CA ASP A 30 10.89 -4.28 -10.35
C ASP A 30 11.26 -3.78 -8.94
N ILE A 31 10.46 -2.86 -8.38
CA ILE A 31 10.64 -2.36 -7.01
C ILE A 31 10.30 -3.46 -6.00
N VAL A 32 9.24 -4.23 -6.24
CA VAL A 32 8.83 -5.32 -5.34
C VAL A 32 9.88 -6.45 -5.33
N HIS A 33 10.49 -6.78 -6.47
CA HIS A 33 11.47 -7.87 -6.57
C HIS A 33 12.89 -7.47 -6.18
N HIS A 34 13.29 -6.21 -6.42
CA HIS A 34 14.69 -5.79 -6.32
C HIS A 34 14.93 -4.61 -5.36
N GLY A 35 13.86 -4.02 -4.83
CA GLY A 35 13.95 -2.92 -3.88
C GLY A 35 14.30 -3.34 -2.45
N GLU A 36 14.74 -2.39 -1.64
CA GLU A 36 14.93 -2.60 -0.21
C GLU A 36 13.57 -2.76 0.46
N THR A 37 13.34 -3.91 1.10
CA THR A 37 12.03 -4.27 1.64
C THR A 37 12.01 -4.21 3.17
N HIS A 38 10.96 -3.62 3.73
CA HIS A 38 10.71 -3.49 5.15
C HIS A 38 9.32 -4.00 5.51
N LEU A 39 9.22 -4.77 6.60
CA LEU A 39 7.94 -5.10 7.21
C LEU A 39 7.44 -3.91 8.03
N LEU A 40 6.16 -3.60 7.90
CA LEU A 40 5.45 -2.58 8.66
C LEU A 40 4.43 -3.28 9.56
N ASN A 41 4.71 -3.29 10.88
CA ASN A 41 3.96 -4.04 11.89
C ASN A 41 4.00 -5.58 11.68
N SER A 42 3.33 -6.33 12.55
CA SER A 42 3.16 -7.79 12.49
C SER A 42 1.77 -8.16 11.98
N PRO A 43 1.56 -9.35 11.39
CA PRO A 43 0.20 -9.88 11.11
C PRO A 43 -0.72 -9.99 12.33
N ASP A 44 -0.15 -10.00 13.55
CA ASP A 44 -0.91 -9.95 14.82
C ASP A 44 -1.48 -8.55 15.11
N ASP A 45 -0.94 -7.51 14.47
CA ASP A 45 -1.49 -6.15 14.54
C ASP A 45 -2.67 -6.03 13.56
N PRO A 46 -3.74 -5.28 13.91
CA PRO A 46 -4.90 -5.12 13.03
C PRO A 46 -4.57 -4.59 11.65
N THR A 47 -3.55 -3.74 11.54
CA THR A 47 -3.06 -3.17 10.29
C THR A 47 -1.57 -3.40 10.16
N CYS A 48 -1.17 -4.09 9.11
CA CYS A 48 0.23 -4.35 8.77
C CYS A 48 0.47 -4.18 7.28
N GLY A 49 1.72 -4.29 6.86
CA GLY A 49 2.07 -4.15 5.47
C GLY A 49 3.54 -4.41 5.17
N VAL A 50 3.85 -4.33 3.89
CA VAL A 50 5.20 -4.45 3.36
C VAL A 50 5.50 -3.21 2.55
N GLN A 51 6.66 -2.62 2.78
CA GLN A 51 7.17 -1.51 2.01
C GLN A 51 8.39 -1.96 1.21
N SER A 52 8.48 -1.58 -0.06
CA SER A 52 9.67 -1.74 -0.89
C SER A 52 10.12 -0.39 -1.46
N ILE A 53 11.41 -0.09 -1.35
CA ILE A 53 12.02 1.17 -1.82
C ILE A 53 12.85 0.85 -3.06
N ALA A 54 12.65 1.62 -4.14
CA ALA A 54 13.44 1.48 -5.34
C ALA A 54 14.95 1.66 -5.04
N PRO A 55 15.87 0.97 -5.74
CA PRO A 55 17.31 1.07 -5.47
C PRO A 55 17.87 2.50 -5.53
N ASP A 56 17.26 3.39 -6.31
CA ASP A 56 17.62 4.81 -6.43
C ASP A 56 16.87 5.72 -5.44
N GLY A 57 15.98 5.16 -4.62
CA GLY A 57 15.13 5.89 -3.68
C GLY A 57 14.05 6.76 -4.32
N SER A 58 13.81 6.63 -5.63
CA SER A 58 12.88 7.49 -6.39
C SER A 58 11.41 7.13 -6.18
N ARG A 59 11.10 5.85 -5.96
CA ARG A 59 9.74 5.34 -5.72
C ARG A 59 9.71 4.42 -4.50
N VAL A 60 8.62 4.46 -3.76
CA VAL A 60 8.33 3.62 -2.61
C VAL A 60 6.96 2.98 -2.82
N VAL A 61 6.89 1.66 -2.72
CA VAL A 61 5.66 0.88 -2.85
C VAL A 61 5.28 0.39 -1.45
N VAL A 62 4.04 0.62 -1.05
CA VAL A 62 3.51 0.19 0.25
C VAL A 62 2.27 -0.66 -0.01
N GLY A 63 2.38 -1.97 0.24
CA GLY A 63 1.25 -2.88 0.30
C GLY A 63 0.77 -3.02 1.73
N ALA A 64 -0.42 -2.52 2.01
CA ALA A 64 -1.03 -2.52 3.35
C ALA A 64 -2.27 -3.40 3.37
N LEU A 65 -2.52 -4.02 4.51
CA LEU A 65 -3.65 -4.91 4.74
C LEU A 65 -4.18 -4.76 6.17
N HIS A 66 -5.48 -4.97 6.30
CA HIS A 66 -6.17 -5.05 7.58
C HIS A 66 -6.59 -6.50 7.84
N THR A 67 -6.14 -7.08 8.95
CA THR A 67 -6.49 -8.44 9.40
C THR A 67 -7.40 -8.44 10.62
N GLY A 68 -7.72 -7.27 11.16
CA GLY A 68 -8.63 -7.08 12.29
C GLY A 68 -10.10 -7.22 11.93
N ARG A 69 -10.98 -7.14 12.95
CA ARG A 69 -12.42 -7.08 12.76
C ARG A 69 -12.82 -5.65 12.37
N LEU A 70 -13.46 -5.51 11.22
CA LEU A 70 -14.05 -4.25 10.75
C LEU A 70 -15.52 -4.16 11.21
N ASP A 71 -15.76 -4.28 12.52
CA ASP A 71 -17.11 -4.32 13.13
C ASP A 71 -17.69 -2.93 13.46
N GLY A 72 -17.10 -1.88 12.87
CA GLY A 72 -17.57 -0.50 13.06
C GLY A 72 -17.15 0.14 14.38
N ALA A 73 -16.28 -0.50 15.17
CA ALA A 73 -15.71 0.09 16.37
C ALA A 73 -14.25 0.50 16.18
N PRO A 74 -13.94 1.62 15.51
CA PRO A 74 -12.79 2.37 15.99
C PRO A 74 -13.21 2.93 17.37
N LEU A 75 -12.37 2.76 18.40
CA LEU A 75 -12.58 3.45 19.68
C LEU A 75 -12.68 4.98 19.52
N VAL A 76 -12.40 5.51 18.31
CA VAL A 76 -12.74 6.85 17.85
C VAL A 76 -13.12 6.85 16.36
N PRO A 77 -14.38 7.14 15.96
CA PRO A 77 -14.75 7.35 14.56
C PRO A 77 -13.85 8.40 13.91
N GLY A 78 -13.22 8.06 12.77
CA GLY A 78 -12.59 9.03 11.87
C GLY A 78 -11.07 9.17 11.89
N ARG A 79 -10.32 8.35 12.63
CA ARG A 79 -8.85 8.30 12.48
C ARG A 79 -8.44 7.09 11.64
N PRO A 80 -7.82 7.28 10.46
CA PRO A 80 -7.30 6.16 9.69
C PRO A 80 -6.17 5.46 10.45
N ASP A 81 -6.07 4.15 10.26
CA ASP A 81 -4.91 3.38 10.73
C ASP A 81 -3.66 3.83 10.00
N ARG A 82 -2.50 3.71 10.64
CA ARG A 82 -1.27 4.30 10.12
C ARG A 82 -0.11 3.33 10.12
N LEU A 83 0.57 3.26 8.97
CA LEU A 83 1.84 2.57 8.83
C LEU A 83 2.98 3.59 8.74
N ARG A 84 3.91 3.53 9.70
CA ARG A 84 5.10 4.38 9.71
C ARG A 84 6.15 3.82 8.76
N LEU A 85 6.51 4.59 7.75
CA LEU A 85 7.45 4.13 6.73
C LEU A 85 8.88 4.07 7.27
N ARG A 86 9.65 3.13 6.72
CA ARG A 86 11.06 2.85 7.05
C ARG A 86 11.94 3.17 5.86
N GLY A 87 13.25 3.36 6.07
CA GLY A 87 14.23 3.56 4.98
C GLY A 87 14.08 4.82 4.12
N ILE A 88 13.07 5.66 4.36
CA ILE A 88 12.84 6.89 3.57
C ILE A 88 13.68 8.08 4.07
N ASP A 89 14.00 9.00 3.17
CA ASP A 89 14.72 10.24 3.49
C ASP A 89 13.77 11.22 4.20
N PRO A 90 14.03 11.57 5.48
CA PRO A 90 13.14 12.46 6.23
C PRO A 90 13.15 13.91 5.72
N ALA A 91 14.18 14.33 4.98
CA ALA A 91 14.29 15.66 4.40
C ALA A 91 13.64 15.77 3.02
N ALA A 92 13.35 14.64 2.36
CA ALA A 92 12.70 14.62 1.06
C ALA A 92 11.18 14.86 1.15
N ARG A 93 10.57 15.14 0.00
CA ARG A 93 9.11 15.16 -0.18
C ARG A 93 8.72 13.98 -1.07
N TYR A 94 7.54 13.44 -0.81
CA TYR A 94 6.99 12.31 -1.52
C TYR A 94 5.57 12.64 -1.95
N ARG A 95 5.20 12.25 -3.17
CA ARG A 95 3.86 12.40 -3.71
C ARG A 95 3.24 11.03 -3.92
N ASP A 96 2.05 10.85 -3.38
CA ASP A 96 1.18 9.73 -3.75
C ASP A 96 0.79 9.86 -5.22
N GLU A 97 1.15 8.85 -6.02
CA GLU A 97 0.92 8.88 -7.46
C GLU A 97 -0.57 8.79 -7.82
N ALA A 98 -1.39 8.14 -7.00
CA ALA A 98 -2.82 7.98 -7.24
C ALA A 98 -3.62 9.15 -6.66
N ALA A 99 -3.41 9.47 -5.38
CA ALA A 99 -4.14 10.53 -4.69
C ALA A 99 -3.61 11.94 -4.97
N GLY A 100 -2.38 12.05 -5.50
CA GLY A 100 -1.70 13.32 -5.74
C GLY A 100 -1.24 14.06 -4.48
N THR A 101 -1.51 13.51 -3.29
CA THR A 101 -1.18 14.12 -2.00
C THR A 101 0.33 14.11 -1.76
N GLU A 102 0.87 15.21 -1.26
CA GLU A 102 2.28 15.34 -0.95
C GLU A 102 2.53 15.25 0.55
N TYR A 103 3.58 14.52 0.92
CA TYR A 103 4.00 14.28 2.29
C TYR A 103 5.47 14.65 2.45
N SER A 104 5.86 15.16 3.61
CA SER A 104 7.27 15.17 3.98
C SER A 104 7.72 13.76 4.39
N GLY A 105 8.98 13.43 4.12
CA GLY A 105 9.55 12.17 4.58
C GLY A 105 9.50 12.04 6.11
N ALA A 106 9.72 13.14 6.83
CA ALA A 106 9.55 13.18 8.28
C ALA A 106 8.12 12.79 8.73
N TYR A 107 7.09 13.27 8.05
CA TYR A 107 5.71 12.90 8.35
C TYR A 107 5.46 11.40 8.11
N LEU A 108 5.88 10.88 6.96
CA LEU A 108 5.73 9.46 6.64
C LEU A 108 6.49 8.54 7.62
N ARG A 109 7.63 8.99 8.13
CA ARG A 109 8.45 8.25 9.10
C ARG A 109 7.88 8.27 10.52
N HIS A 110 7.41 9.43 10.98
CA HIS A 110 7.02 9.61 12.38
C HIS A 110 5.51 9.48 12.63
N THR A 111 4.69 9.97 11.70
CA THR A 111 3.22 9.91 11.79
C THR A 111 2.67 8.71 11.02
N GLY A 112 3.24 8.43 9.84
CA GLY A 112 2.83 7.31 8.99
C GLY A 112 1.77 7.67 7.95
N LEU A 113 1.73 6.84 6.91
CA LEU A 113 0.73 6.87 5.85
C LEU A 113 -0.60 6.30 6.39
N GLY A 114 -1.70 7.00 6.12
CA GLY A 114 -3.02 6.66 6.64
C GLY A 114 -3.81 5.77 5.70
N PHE A 115 -4.49 4.76 6.24
CA PHE A 115 -5.36 3.84 5.54
C PHE A 115 -6.76 3.83 6.16
N PRO A 116 -7.79 4.31 5.44
CA PRO A 116 -9.16 4.36 5.93
C PRO A 116 -9.90 3.05 5.60
N TRP A 117 -9.61 1.99 6.36
CA TRP A 117 -10.21 0.68 6.12
C TRP A 117 -11.73 0.66 6.25
N THR A 118 -12.39 -0.11 5.39
CA THR A 118 -13.83 -0.42 5.44
C THR A 118 -14.04 -1.91 5.15
N THR A 119 -15.24 -2.43 5.38
CA THR A 119 -15.56 -3.84 5.12
C THR A 119 -15.34 -4.27 3.67
N ASP A 120 -15.37 -3.33 2.72
CA ASP A 120 -15.17 -3.56 1.29
C ASP A 120 -13.79 -3.05 0.80
N HIS A 121 -12.97 -2.50 1.71
CA HIS A 121 -11.63 -1.97 1.44
C HIS A 121 -10.71 -2.26 2.62
N ASP A 122 -10.12 -3.45 2.61
CA ASP A 122 -9.25 -3.99 3.66
C ASP A 122 -7.80 -4.19 3.19
N ALA A 123 -7.49 -3.86 1.94
CA ALA A 123 -6.14 -3.90 1.40
C ALA A 123 -5.91 -2.77 0.40
N GLU A 124 -4.71 -2.20 0.39
CA GLU A 124 -4.36 -1.11 -0.50
C GLU A 124 -2.88 -1.14 -0.89
N LEU A 125 -2.60 -0.78 -2.15
CA LEU A 125 -1.25 -0.62 -2.66
C LEU A 125 -1.01 0.86 -2.99
N VAL A 126 -0.21 1.56 -2.19
CA VAL A 126 0.15 2.96 -2.43
C VAL A 126 1.54 3.04 -3.05
N VAL A 127 1.69 3.91 -4.06
CA VAL A 127 3.00 4.22 -4.65
C VAL A 127 3.32 5.69 -4.42
N LEU A 128 4.45 5.92 -3.76
CA LEU A 128 4.96 7.25 -3.46
C LEU A 128 6.17 7.53 -4.33
N ARG A 129 6.18 8.67 -5.01
CA ARG A 129 7.31 9.17 -5.79
C ARG A 129 8.01 10.28 -5.03
N ARG A 130 9.33 10.18 -4.90
CA ARG A 130 10.16 11.27 -4.36
C ARG A 130 10.14 12.47 -5.32
N LEU A 131 9.98 13.67 -4.76
CA LEU A 131 10.01 14.95 -5.47
C LEU A 131 11.39 15.60 -5.44
#